data_AF-A0A8C9PZ56-F1
#
_entry.id   AF-A0A8C9PZ56-F1
#
_cell.length_a   1.000
_cell.length_b   1.000
_cell.length_c   1.000
_cell.angle_alpha   90.00
_cell.angle_beta   90.00
_cell.angle_gamma   90.00
#
_symmetry.space_group_name_H-M   'P 1'
#
loop_
_entity.id
_entity.type
_entity.pdbx_description
1 polymer ?
#
loop_
_entity_poly.entity_id
_entity_poly.type
_entity_poly.pdbx_seq_one_letter_code
_entity_poly.pdbx_strand_id
1 'polypeptide(L)' 'MVCAGGDGIISSCNGDSGGPLNCQAENGAWEVHGIVSFGSGQGCNTLKKPTVYTRVSAYIDWINQVGTHPPLATGASNL' A
#
# COMPACT_ATOMS: atom_id res chain seq x y z
N MET A 1 -8.45 2.88 5.85
CA MET A 1 -7.69 1.63 5.62
C MET A 1 -8.57 0.66 4.83
N VAL A 2 -7.98 -0.39 4.26
CA VAL A 2 -8.65 -1.51 3.58
C VAL A 2 -8.11 -2.80 4.19
N CYS A 3 -8.92 -3.85 4.26
CA CYS A 3 -8.52 -5.16 4.79
C CYS A 3 -8.60 -6.22 3.69
N ALA A 4 -7.64 -7.14 3.64
CA ALA A 4 -7.69 -8.31 2.75
C ALA A 4 -7.16 -9.57 3.46
N GLY A 5 -7.63 -10.73 3.03
CA GLY A 5 -7.32 -12.03 3.67
C GLY A 5 -8.08 -12.25 4.97
N GLY A 6 -7.44 -12.92 5.93
CA GLY A 6 -8.05 -13.27 7.22
C GLY A 6 -8.77 -14.62 7.24
N ASP A 7 -8.62 -15.40 6.17
CA ASP A 7 -9.02 -16.81 6.07
C ASP A 7 -8.09 -17.76 6.87
N GLY A 8 -6.97 -17.24 7.36
CA GLY A 8 -5.94 -18.03 8.04
C GLY A 8 -4.99 -18.75 7.10
N ILE A 9 -5.01 -18.42 5.80
CA ILE A 9 -4.17 -19.02 4.77
C ILE A 9 -3.31 -17.95 4.10
N ILE A 10 -3.91 -16.79 3.79
CA ILE A 10 -3.24 -15.71 3.07
C ILE A 10 -3.25 -14.43 3.93
N SER A 11 -2.05 -13.91 4.17
CA SER A 11 -1.80 -12.59 4.74
C SER A 11 -0.45 -12.07 4.27
N SER A 12 -0.23 -10.77 4.40
CA SER A 12 1.14 -10.23 4.45
C SER A 12 1.87 -10.75 5.69
N CYS A 13 3.19 -10.67 5.69
CA CYS A 13 4.04 -11.08 6.80
C CYS A 13 5.17 -10.10 7.07
N ASN A 14 6.07 -10.46 7.99
CA ASN A 14 7.24 -9.66 8.30
C ASN A 14 8.12 -9.49 7.06
N GLY A 15 8.48 -8.25 6.74
CA GLY A 15 9.23 -7.91 5.53
C GLY A 15 8.36 -7.37 4.39
N ASP A 16 7.04 -7.56 4.43
CA ASP A 16 6.13 -7.08 3.38
C ASP A 16 5.64 -5.63 3.59
N SER A 17 6.02 -4.99 4.69
CA SER A 17 5.61 -3.61 5.01
C SER A 17 5.95 -2.65 3.87
N GLY A 18 4.95 -1.89 3.41
CA GLY A 18 5.10 -1.02 2.24
C GLY A 18 4.81 -1.69 0.88
N GLY A 19 4.63 -3.01 0.84
CA GLY A 19 4.28 -3.74 -0.38
C GLY A 19 2.86 -3.45 -0.89
N PRO A 20 2.57 -3.65 -2.19
CA PRO A 20 1.28 -3.32 -2.78
C PRO A 20 0.23 -4.42 -2.58
N LEU A 21 -1.03 -4.02 -2.37
CA LEU A 21 -2.22 -4.83 -2.67
C LEU A 21 -2.67 -4.53 -4.09
N ASN A 22 -2.35 -5.42 -5.02
CA ASN A 22 -2.73 -5.29 -6.43
C ASN A 22 -4.10 -5.93 -6.67
N CYS A 23 -5.00 -5.19 -7.31
CA CYS A 23 -6.30 -5.67 -7.73
C CYS A 23 -6.46 -5.48 -9.24
N GLN A 24 -7.07 -6.44 -9.92
CA GLN A 24 -7.34 -6.32 -11.35
C GLN A 24 -8.68 -5.61 -11.55
N ALA A 25 -8.67 -4.52 -12.31
CA ALA A 25 -9.86 -3.78 -12.70
C ALA A 25 -10.66 -4.53 -13.78
N GLU A 26 -11.91 -4.12 -14.00
CA GLU A 26 -12.79 -4.74 -15.00
C GLU A 26 -12.23 -4.69 -16.43
N ASN A 27 -11.42 -3.68 -16.74
CA ASN A 27 -10.73 -3.53 -18.03
C ASN A 27 -9.45 -4.37 -18.14
N GLY A 28 -9.13 -5.19 -17.13
CA GLY A 28 -7.95 -6.05 -17.09
C GLY A 28 -6.67 -5.37 -16.60
N ALA A 29 -6.68 -4.06 -16.35
CA ALA A 29 -5.53 -3.34 -15.80
C ALA A 29 -5.27 -3.72 -14.34
N TRP A 30 -4.00 -3.71 -13.93
CA TRP A 30 -3.63 -3.89 -12.53
C TRP A 30 -3.53 -2.54 -11.83
N GLU A 31 -4.18 -2.43 -10.67
CA GLU A 31 -4.23 -1.22 -9.86
C GLU A 31 -3.73 -1.50 -8.44
N VAL A 32 -3.05 -0.51 -7.85
CA VAL A 32 -2.61 -0.58 -6.44
C VAL A 32 -3.71 -0.02 -5.55
N HIS A 33 -4.45 -0.90 -4.86
CA HIS A 33 -5.58 -0.52 -4.00
C HIS A 33 -5.15 -0.28 -2.55
N GLY A 34 -4.05 -0.90 -2.15
CA GLY A 34 -3.53 -0.78 -0.79
C GLY A 34 -2.02 -0.86 -0.69
N ILE A 35 -1.49 -0.41 0.45
CA ILE A 35 -0.09 -0.54 0.84
C ILE A 35 -0.06 -1.24 2.19
N VAL A 36 0.71 -2.33 2.33
CA VAL A 36 0.79 -3.11 3.58
C VAL A 36 1.18 -2.18 4.73
N SER A 37 0.35 -2.11 5.77
CA SER A 37 0.58 -1.27 6.94
C SER A 37 0.89 -2.12 8.17
N PHE A 38 -0.04 -2.96 8.60
CA PHE A 38 0.17 -3.86 9.73
C PHE A 38 -0.69 -5.12 9.63
N GLY A 39 -0.31 -6.14 10.40
CA GLY A 39 -1.03 -7.40 10.52
C GLY A 39 -1.26 -7.78 11.98
N SER A 40 -1.65 -9.03 12.19
CA SER A 40 -1.88 -9.58 13.54
C SER A 40 -0.59 -9.61 14.37
N GLY A 41 -0.67 -9.20 15.64
CA GLY A 41 0.40 -9.40 16.61
C GLY A 41 0.60 -10.87 17.03
N GLN A 42 -0.30 -11.77 16.63
CA GLN A 42 -0.21 -13.22 16.90
C GLN A 42 0.57 -13.98 15.82
N GLY A 43 1.05 -13.28 14.79
CA GLY A 43 1.76 -13.87 13.65
C GLY A 43 0.97 -13.83 12.35
N CYS A 44 1.63 -14.25 11.26
CA CYS A 44 1.07 -14.27 9.92
C CYS A 44 -0.01 -15.36 9.79
N ASN A 45 -0.96 -15.19 8.86
CA ASN A 45 -2.05 -16.13 8.60
C ASN A 45 -2.91 -16.46 9.83
N THR A 46 -3.12 -15.49 10.72
CA THR A 46 -4.01 -15.68 11.86
C THR A 46 -5.48 -15.63 11.38
N LEU A 47 -6.24 -16.71 11.63
CA LEU A 47 -7.66 -16.80 11.28
C LEU A 47 -8.46 -15.61 11.86
N LYS A 48 -9.31 -15.00 11.02
CA LYS A 48 -10.10 -13.78 11.31
C LYS A 48 -9.27 -12.53 11.62
N LYS A 49 -7.97 -12.52 11.29
CA LYS A 49 -7.11 -11.33 11.38
C LYS A 49 -6.53 -11.00 10.00
N PRO A 50 -7.27 -10.22 9.19
CA PRO A 50 -6.78 -9.81 7.88
C PRO A 50 -5.55 -8.90 7.99
N THR A 51 -4.77 -8.80 6.93
CA THR A 51 -3.79 -7.72 6.79
C THR A 51 -4.53 -6.40 6.61
N VAL A 52 -4.05 -5.37 7.30
CA VAL A 52 -4.55 -4.01 7.15
C VAL A 52 -3.63 -3.21 6.25
N TYR A 53 -4.23 -2.61 5.22
CA TYR A 53 -3.57 -1.81 4.21
C TYR A 53 -3.96 -0.33 4.35
N THR A 54 -3.00 0.55 4.10
CA THR A 54 -3.32 1.95 3.78
C THR A 54 -4.19 1.97 2.53
N ARG A 55 -5.28 2.73 2.54
CA ARG A 55 -6.22 2.82 1.41
C ARG A 55 -5.68 3.81 0.38
N VAL A 56 -5.11 3.33 -0.73
CA VAL A 56 -4.44 4.20 -1.72
C VAL A 56 -5.38 5.23 -2.32
N SER A 57 -6.65 4.88 -2.56
CA SER A 57 -7.66 5.81 -3.09
C SER A 57 -7.87 7.06 -2.24
N ALA A 58 -7.57 7.01 -0.94
CA ALA A 58 -7.66 8.19 -0.07
C ALA A 58 -6.47 9.16 -0.19
N TYR A 59 -5.43 8.80 -0.95
CA TYR A 59 -4.19 9.56 -1.08
C TYR A 59 -3.85 9.91 -2.55
N ILE A 60 -4.70 9.59 -3.51
CA ILE A 60 -4.43 9.85 -4.94
C ILE A 60 -4.13 11.33 -5.21
N ASP A 61 -4.88 12.26 -4.61
CA ASP A 61 -4.63 13.69 -4.78
C ASP A 61 -3.23 14.10 -4.31
N TRP A 62 -2.80 13.58 -3.16
CA TRP A 62 -1.46 13.81 -2.62
C TRP A 62 -0.38 13.16 -3.49
N ILE A 63 -0.60 11.93 -3.97
CA ILE A 63 0.32 11.23 -4.87
C ILE A 63 0.49 12.03 -6.17
N ASN A 64 -0.60 12.53 -6.75
CA ASN A 64 -0.56 13.35 -7.96
C ASN A 64 0.14 14.69 -7.72
N GLN A 65 -0.08 15.32 -6.57
CA GLN A 65 0.63 16.54 -6.19
C GLN A 65 2.14 16.29 -6.10
N VAL A 66 2.58 15.24 -5.40
CA VAL A 66 4.02 14.94 -5.24
C VAL A 66 4.65 14.45 -6.55
N GLY A 67 3.93 13.63 -7.33
CA GLY A 67 4.42 13.05 -8.58
C GLY A 67 4.53 14.04 -9.74
N THR A 68 3.81 15.17 -9.68
CA THR A 68 3.90 16.26 -10.66
C THR A 68 4.97 17.29 -10.33
N HIS A 69 5.56 17.24 -9.13
CA HIS A 69 6.77 17.98 -8.86
C HIS A 69 7.97 17.23 -9.48
N PRO A 70 8.69 17.82 -10.46
CA PRO A 70 9.98 17.26 -10.85
C PRO A 70 10.84 17.13 -9.58
N PRO A 71 11.66 16.07 -9.46
CA PRO A 71 12.55 15.95 -8.30
C PRO A 71 13.28 17.28 -8.18
N LEU A 72 13.14 17.92 -7.01
CA LEU A 72 13.81 19.17 -6.67
C LEU A 72 15.21 19.08 -7.24
N ALA A 73 15.54 19.93 -8.22
CA ALA A 73 16.89 20.05 -8.73
C ALA A 73 17.77 20.28 -7.50
N THR A 74 18.47 19.23 -7.08
CA THR A 74 19.37 19.27 -5.93
C THR A 74 20.50 20.21 -6.32
N GLY A 75 20.45 21.44 -5.82
CA GLY A 75 21.62 22.33 -5.78
C GLY A 75 21.72 23.41 -6.86
N ALA A 76 20.80 24.37 -6.86
CA ALA A 76 21.18 25.77 -7.13
C ALA A 76 21.12 26.53 -5.82
N SER A 77 22.11 26.28 -4.95
CA SER A 77 22.43 27.19 -3.85
C SER A 77 22.98 28.48 -4.45
N ASN A 78 22.15 29.52 -4.52
CA ASN A 78 22.64 30.88 -4.55
C ASN A 78 23.06 31.27 -3.12
N LEU A 79 24.26 30.84 -2.76
CA LEU A 79 25.19 31.53 -1.87
C LEU A 79 26.57 31.43 -2.51
#